data_AF-A0A0P6XYB6-F1
#
_entry.id   AF-A0A0P6XYB6-F1
#
_cell.length_a   1.000
_cell.length_b   1.000
_cell.length_c   1.000
_cell.angle_alpha   90.00
_cell.angle_beta   90.00
_cell.angle_gamma   90.00
#
_symmetry.space_group_name_H-M   'P 1'
#
loop_
_entity.id
_entity.type
_entity.pdbx_description
1 polymer ?
#
loop_
_entity_poly.entity_id
_entity_poly.type
_entity_poly.pdbx_seq_one_letter_code
_entity_poly.pdbx_strand_id
1 'polypeptide(L)'
;MFAMENIDHRIFKKPSAGEFAAIVFVLTISISFVVCHTGDFVDFKAYLARTKGDFSQYFYGYWLLPFFQILSWLPFEASYILWIGLSVLGVWFAARVFNGNSALALLSYQMSSVLFWGQITGILCGLLGLFWWSIHHRRWWMAGIACFLAAAKPQSGTIFVFLLLLFSNTSFREKIRILIIPMVGFIVSLLFYPGWILEILSRRGAVYTAGNISLWQWIGPWAMLLSLPALVIPATKQQRFLALSAAWVLSIPYFSLPDLLTLFIFPVEIAPILLGYLPGILMQFFGFESQKAGFVIPLLILAMNLLPHFLQSKAAQKKLRLPAAGEQKPNN
;
A
#
# COMPACT_ATOMS: atom_id res chain seq x y z
N MET A 1 9.11 13.03 -1.17
CA MET A 1 7.85 12.79 -0.43
C MET A 1 7.54 13.84 0.65
N PHE A 2 8.50 14.19 1.53
CA PHE A 2 8.22 15.03 2.73
C PHE A 2 8.34 16.55 2.54
N ALA A 3 8.77 17.04 1.37
CA ALA A 3 8.83 18.48 1.10
C ALA A 3 7.41 19.02 0.87
N MET A 4 6.97 19.97 1.70
CA MET A 4 5.59 20.48 1.71
C MET A 4 5.25 21.30 0.47
N GLU A 5 6.22 22.06 -0.04
CA GLU A 5 6.02 23.16 -1.00
C GLU A 5 5.50 22.75 -2.38
N ASN A 6 5.21 21.47 -2.61
CA ASN A 6 4.88 20.97 -3.95
C ASN A 6 3.69 19.99 -4.00
N ILE A 7 2.98 19.72 -2.89
CA ILE A 7 1.89 18.72 -2.93
C ILE A 7 0.74 19.20 -3.82
N ASP A 8 0.21 20.41 -3.58
CA ASP A 8 -0.93 20.93 -4.35
C ASP A 8 -0.57 21.13 -5.82
N HIS A 9 0.61 21.66 -6.09
CA HIS A 9 1.10 21.81 -7.46
C HIS A 9 1.09 20.47 -8.21
N ARG A 10 1.54 19.36 -7.58
CA ARG A 10 1.50 18.03 -8.22
C ARG A 10 0.09 17.51 -8.45
N ILE A 11 -0.84 17.76 -7.52
CA ILE A 11 -2.23 17.30 -7.64
C ILE A 11 -2.95 18.05 -8.76
N PHE A 12 -2.84 19.38 -8.77
CA PHE A 12 -3.58 20.25 -9.70
C PHE A 12 -2.90 20.44 -11.06
N LYS A 13 -1.63 20.04 -11.22
CA LYS A 13 -0.98 20.01 -12.53
C LYS A 13 -1.79 19.13 -13.49
N LYS A 14 -1.96 19.55 -14.75
CA LYS A 14 -2.64 18.72 -15.75
C LYS A 14 -2.00 17.31 -15.84
N PRO A 15 -2.79 16.23 -16.02
CA PRO A 15 -2.25 14.91 -16.35
C PRO A 15 -1.25 15.00 -17.49
N SER A 16 -0.08 14.38 -17.31
CA SER A 16 0.84 14.14 -18.42
C SER A 16 0.20 13.19 -19.43
N ALA A 17 0.71 13.17 -20.67
CA ALA A 17 0.21 12.25 -21.69
C ALA A 17 0.28 10.78 -21.23
N GLY A 18 1.35 10.39 -20.53
CA GLY A 18 1.49 9.03 -19.99
C GLY A 18 0.49 8.70 -18.88
N GLU A 19 0.18 9.65 -17.99
CA GLU A 19 -0.87 9.47 -16.98
C GLU A 19 -2.25 9.33 -17.62
N PHE A 20 -2.57 10.21 -18.58
CA PHE A 20 -3.85 10.17 -19.29
C PHE A 20 -4.01 8.86 -20.05
N ALA A 21 -2.99 8.44 -20.81
CA ALA A 21 -3.00 7.18 -21.52
C ALA A 21 -3.17 5.97 -20.58
N ALA A 22 -2.45 5.95 -19.45
CA ALA A 22 -2.60 4.90 -18.44
C ALA A 22 -4.01 4.85 -17.84
N ILE A 23 -4.60 6.01 -17.49
CA ILE A 23 -5.97 6.09 -16.98
C ILE A 23 -6.96 5.53 -18.01
N VAL A 24 -6.91 6.01 -19.26
CA VAL A 24 -7.81 5.58 -20.32
C VAL A 24 -7.66 4.08 -20.59
N PHE A 25 -6.44 3.58 -20.67
CA PHE A 25 -6.15 2.17 -20.91
C PHE A 25 -6.72 1.29 -19.80
N VAL A 26 -6.42 1.62 -18.54
CA VAL A 26 -6.89 0.85 -17.37
C VAL A 26 -8.41 0.89 -17.24
N LEU A 27 -9.04 2.05 -17.44
CA LEU A 27 -10.50 2.17 -17.44
C LEU A 27 -11.13 1.35 -18.55
N THR A 28 -10.61 1.43 -19.77
CA THR A 28 -11.12 0.68 -20.93
C THR A 28 -11.08 -0.82 -20.67
N ILE A 29 -9.94 -1.35 -20.22
CA ILE A 29 -9.79 -2.78 -19.91
C ILE A 29 -10.71 -3.20 -18.76
N SER A 30 -10.78 -2.39 -17.70
CA SER A 30 -11.56 -2.79 -16.52
C SER A 30 -13.06 -2.73 -16.77
N ILE A 31 -13.52 -1.76 -17.56
CA ILE A 31 -14.92 -1.67 -17.98
C ILE A 31 -15.25 -2.82 -18.95
N SER A 32 -14.31 -3.25 -19.81
CA SER A 32 -14.55 -4.40 -20.67
C SER A 32 -14.72 -5.70 -19.87
N PHE A 33 -14.04 -5.86 -18.72
CA PHE A 33 -14.32 -6.98 -17.80
C PHE A 33 -15.78 -7.03 -17.36
N VAL A 34 -16.38 -5.87 -17.11
CA VAL A 34 -17.78 -5.75 -16.68
C VAL A 34 -18.73 -6.04 -17.83
N VAL A 35 -18.54 -5.35 -18.97
CA VAL A 35 -19.45 -5.44 -20.13
C VAL A 35 -19.41 -6.83 -20.77
N CYS A 36 -18.23 -7.46 -20.81
CA CYS A 36 -18.07 -8.80 -21.38
C CYS A 36 -18.23 -9.92 -20.33
N HIS A 37 -18.49 -9.58 -19.07
CA HIS A 37 -18.58 -10.53 -17.95
C HIS A 37 -17.37 -11.47 -17.80
N THR A 38 -16.15 -10.97 -18.08
CA THR A 38 -14.91 -11.75 -17.98
C THR A 38 -14.14 -11.55 -16.68
N GLY A 39 -14.54 -10.61 -15.83
CA GLY A 39 -13.94 -10.42 -14.51
C GLY A 39 -14.56 -11.33 -13.45
N ASP A 40 -13.75 -11.74 -12.46
CA ASP A 40 -14.21 -12.65 -11.40
C ASP A 40 -15.00 -11.91 -10.30
N PHE A 41 -14.58 -10.68 -9.98
CA PHE A 41 -15.24 -9.78 -9.02
C PHE A 41 -15.49 -10.38 -7.63
N VAL A 42 -14.71 -11.40 -7.24
CA VAL A 42 -14.94 -12.20 -6.01
C VAL A 42 -15.01 -11.32 -4.77
N ASP A 43 -14.04 -10.42 -4.59
CA ASP A 43 -13.98 -9.56 -3.41
C ASP A 43 -15.15 -8.57 -3.40
N PHE A 44 -15.49 -7.99 -4.55
CA PHE A 44 -16.61 -7.06 -4.63
C PHE A 44 -17.96 -7.72 -4.40
N LYS A 45 -18.18 -8.94 -4.93
CA LYS A 45 -19.36 -9.74 -4.64
C LYS A 45 -19.48 -10.03 -3.15
N ALA A 46 -18.38 -10.41 -2.48
CA ALA A 46 -18.35 -10.58 -1.03
C ALA A 46 -18.69 -9.27 -0.30
N TYR A 47 -18.18 -8.13 -0.78
CA TYR A 47 -18.56 -6.82 -0.25
C TYR A 47 -20.00 -6.44 -0.49
N LEU A 48 -20.73 -7.02 -1.44
CA LEU A 48 -22.15 -6.74 -1.64
C LEU A 48 -23.05 -7.74 -0.89
N ALA A 49 -22.61 -9.00 -0.75
CA ALA A 49 -23.35 -10.06 -0.05
C ALA A 49 -23.63 -9.74 1.42
N ARG A 50 -22.74 -9.01 2.10
CA ARG A 50 -22.89 -8.59 3.51
C ARG A 50 -24.22 -7.91 3.90
N THR A 51 -24.93 -7.22 2.99
CA THR A 51 -26.18 -6.52 3.34
C THR A 51 -27.36 -7.45 3.28
N LYS A 52 -27.14 -8.62 2.72
CA LYS A 52 -28.04 -9.75 2.81
C LYS A 52 -27.68 -10.63 4.02
N GLY A 53 -26.73 -10.21 4.85
CA GLY A 53 -26.31 -10.91 6.06
C GLY A 53 -25.21 -11.96 5.86
N ASP A 54 -24.64 -12.08 4.66
CA ASP A 54 -23.53 -13.03 4.42
C ASP A 54 -22.17 -12.39 4.70
N PHE A 55 -21.56 -12.79 5.82
CA PHE A 55 -20.24 -12.35 6.24
C PHE A 55 -19.15 -13.42 6.05
N SER A 56 -19.45 -14.55 5.40
CA SER A 56 -18.54 -15.71 5.32
C SER A 56 -17.15 -15.38 4.74
N GLN A 57 -17.09 -14.44 3.80
CA GLN A 57 -15.86 -13.98 3.13
C GLN A 57 -15.48 -12.52 3.47
N TYR A 58 -16.03 -11.96 4.55
CA TYR A 58 -15.81 -10.55 4.90
C TYR A 58 -14.86 -10.40 6.10
N PHE A 59 -13.66 -9.88 5.83
CA PHE A 59 -12.57 -9.74 6.81
C PHE A 59 -12.17 -8.28 7.09
N TYR A 60 -13.05 -7.32 6.80
CA TYR A 60 -12.77 -5.88 6.91
C TYR A 60 -13.47 -5.28 8.13
N GLY A 61 -13.04 -4.08 8.55
CA GLY A 61 -13.70 -3.33 9.61
C GLY A 61 -15.18 -3.04 9.30
N TYR A 62 -16.09 -3.39 10.21
CA TYR A 62 -17.55 -3.30 9.97
C TYR A 62 -18.05 -1.86 9.81
N TRP A 63 -17.22 -0.87 10.12
CA TRP A 63 -17.50 0.52 9.81
C TRP A 63 -17.55 0.84 8.31
N LEU A 64 -17.13 -0.06 7.43
CA LEU A 64 -17.34 0.08 5.99
C LEU A 64 -18.72 -0.42 5.51
N LEU A 65 -19.48 -1.15 6.35
CA LEU A 65 -20.78 -1.69 5.93
C LEU A 65 -21.76 -0.63 5.40
N PRO A 66 -21.89 0.57 5.99
CA PRO A 66 -22.76 1.61 5.45
C PRO A 66 -22.36 2.05 4.03
N PHE A 67 -21.07 2.16 3.75
CA PHE A 67 -20.57 2.51 2.42
C PHE A 67 -20.97 1.45 1.39
N PHE A 68 -20.79 0.19 1.77
CA PHE A 68 -21.19 -0.92 0.94
C PHE A 68 -22.73 -0.94 0.76
N GLN A 69 -23.51 -0.71 1.81
CA GLN A 69 -24.98 -0.66 1.72
C GLN A 69 -25.48 0.34 0.67
N ILE A 70 -24.85 1.52 0.60
CA ILE A 70 -25.15 2.54 -0.43
C ILE A 70 -24.85 1.98 -1.83
N LEU A 71 -23.71 1.34 -2.02
CA LEU A 71 -23.33 0.74 -3.31
C LEU A 71 -24.32 -0.35 -3.76
N SER A 72 -24.86 -1.14 -2.83
CA SER A 72 -25.85 -2.17 -3.18
C SER A 72 -27.23 -1.66 -3.59
N TRP A 73 -27.48 -0.35 -3.50
CA TRP A 73 -28.70 0.25 -4.07
C TRP A 73 -28.62 0.40 -5.60
N LEU A 74 -27.42 0.31 -6.17
CA LEU A 74 -27.19 0.37 -7.60
C LEU A 74 -27.20 -1.05 -8.22
N PRO A 75 -27.53 -1.20 -9.52
CA PRO A 75 -27.23 -2.41 -10.26
C PRO A 75 -25.75 -2.78 -10.15
N PHE A 76 -25.44 -4.08 -10.18
CA PHE A 76 -24.09 -4.59 -9.94
C PHE A 76 -23.05 -3.92 -10.83
N GLU A 77 -23.34 -3.81 -12.12
CA GLU A 77 -22.46 -3.25 -13.15
C GLU A 77 -22.18 -1.77 -12.87
N ALA A 78 -23.22 -0.98 -12.58
CA ALA A 78 -23.07 0.44 -12.26
C ALA A 78 -22.28 0.64 -10.97
N SER A 79 -22.57 -0.16 -9.94
CA SER A 79 -21.84 -0.12 -8.68
C SER A 79 -20.36 -0.48 -8.87
N TYR A 80 -20.06 -1.45 -9.72
CA TYR A 80 -18.69 -1.88 -9.96
C TYR A 80 -17.91 -0.94 -10.89
N ILE A 81 -18.55 -0.31 -11.87
CA ILE A 81 -17.94 0.76 -12.67
C ILE A 81 -17.56 1.95 -11.78
N LEU A 82 -18.44 2.32 -10.82
CA LEU A 82 -18.10 3.33 -9.82
C LEU A 82 -16.90 2.89 -8.96
N TRP A 83 -16.86 1.62 -8.55
CA TRP A 83 -15.74 1.04 -7.80
C TRP A 83 -14.40 1.11 -8.56
N ILE A 84 -14.41 0.77 -9.85
CA ILE A 84 -13.26 0.90 -10.76
C ILE A 84 -12.80 2.36 -10.83
N GLY A 85 -13.73 3.29 -11.07
CA GLY A 85 -13.44 4.72 -11.14
C GLY A 85 -12.78 5.25 -9.86
N LEU A 86 -13.35 4.92 -8.70
CA LEU A 86 -12.79 5.29 -7.40
C LEU A 86 -11.40 4.70 -7.17
N SER A 87 -11.17 3.46 -7.60
CA SER A 87 -9.86 2.80 -7.47
C SER A 87 -8.79 3.44 -8.35
N VAL A 88 -9.10 3.71 -9.63
CA VAL A 88 -8.18 4.37 -10.58
C VAL A 88 -7.85 5.78 -10.12
N LEU A 89 -8.87 6.56 -9.74
CA LEU A 89 -8.68 7.92 -9.22
C LEU A 89 -7.89 7.91 -7.91
N GLY A 90 -8.17 6.95 -7.02
CA GLY A 90 -7.46 6.79 -5.75
C GLY A 90 -5.96 6.57 -5.94
N VAL A 91 -5.57 5.65 -6.82
CA VAL A 91 -4.16 5.37 -7.12
C VAL A 91 -3.48 6.55 -7.80
N TRP A 92 -4.11 7.15 -8.80
CA TRP A 92 -3.58 8.33 -9.50
C TRP A 92 -3.35 9.51 -8.55
N PHE A 93 -4.36 9.84 -7.74
CA PHE A 93 -4.28 10.90 -6.74
C PHE A 93 -3.17 10.63 -5.71
N ALA A 94 -3.15 9.44 -5.13
CA ALA A 94 -2.18 9.08 -4.11
C ALA A 94 -0.73 9.11 -4.64
N ALA A 95 -0.50 8.58 -5.84
CA ALA A 95 0.81 8.64 -6.47
C ALA A 95 1.31 10.09 -6.64
N ARG A 96 0.44 11.02 -7.05
CA ARG A 96 0.79 12.44 -7.13
C ARG A 96 1.07 13.08 -5.78
N VAL A 97 0.26 12.76 -4.77
CA VAL A 97 0.47 13.22 -3.39
C VAL A 97 1.86 12.81 -2.91
N PHE A 98 2.24 11.54 -3.09
CA PHE A 98 3.51 11.00 -2.62
C PHE A 98 4.71 11.25 -3.55
N ASN A 99 4.47 11.83 -4.74
CA ASN A 99 5.47 12.00 -5.81
C ASN A 99 5.98 10.66 -6.37
N GLY A 100 5.12 9.64 -6.40
CA GLY A 100 5.34 8.39 -7.12
C GLY A 100 5.02 8.50 -8.62
N ASN A 101 5.33 7.45 -9.38
CA ASN A 101 5.00 7.39 -10.80
C ASN A 101 3.59 6.82 -10.98
N SER A 102 2.61 7.71 -11.10
CA SER A 102 1.19 7.39 -11.25
C SER A 102 0.90 6.50 -12.46
N ALA A 103 1.54 6.74 -13.61
CA ALA A 103 1.34 5.92 -14.80
C ALA A 103 1.82 4.48 -14.58
N LEU A 104 3.00 4.29 -13.99
CA LEU A 104 3.52 2.95 -13.68
C LEU A 104 2.67 2.23 -12.61
N ALA A 105 2.22 2.95 -11.57
CA ALA A 105 1.35 2.37 -10.56
C ALA A 105 0.02 1.88 -11.17
N LEU A 106 -0.58 2.67 -12.06
CA LEU A 106 -1.80 2.31 -12.78
C LEU A 106 -1.61 1.14 -13.75
N LEU A 107 -0.49 1.10 -14.47
CA LEU A 107 -0.24 0.03 -15.44
C LEU A 107 0.19 -1.29 -14.78
N SER A 108 0.63 -1.26 -13.52
CA SER A 108 1.13 -2.44 -12.81
C SER A 108 0.18 -3.63 -12.80
N TYR A 109 0.75 -4.84 -12.75
CA TYR A 109 -0.01 -6.08 -12.60
C TYR A 109 -0.93 -6.08 -11.36
N GLN A 110 -0.48 -5.41 -10.30
CA GLN A 110 -1.20 -5.27 -9.03
C GLN A 110 -2.48 -4.47 -9.23
N MET A 111 -2.44 -3.38 -10.01
CA MET A 111 -3.64 -2.61 -10.34
C MET A 111 -4.64 -3.45 -11.16
N SER A 112 -4.18 -4.15 -12.18
CA SER A 112 -5.02 -5.06 -12.96
C SER A 112 -5.67 -6.12 -12.06
N SER A 113 -4.91 -6.70 -11.13
CA SER A 113 -5.43 -7.66 -10.16
C SER A 113 -6.48 -7.04 -9.24
N VAL A 114 -6.25 -5.83 -8.73
CA VAL A 114 -7.21 -5.08 -7.89
C VAL A 114 -8.54 -4.89 -8.64
N LEU A 115 -8.49 -4.52 -9.91
CA LEU A 115 -9.68 -4.27 -10.73
C LEU A 115 -10.34 -5.54 -11.28
N PHE A 116 -9.62 -6.64 -11.40
CA PHE A 116 -10.17 -7.93 -11.83
C PHE A 116 -10.93 -8.63 -10.69
N TRP A 117 -10.34 -8.65 -9.48
CA TRP A 117 -10.96 -9.28 -8.31
C TRP A 117 -11.94 -8.37 -7.57
N GLY A 118 -11.85 -7.04 -7.76
CA GLY A 118 -12.69 -6.06 -7.09
C GLY A 118 -12.19 -5.68 -5.69
N GLN A 119 -10.87 -5.65 -5.50
CA GLN A 119 -10.28 -5.34 -4.20
C GLN A 119 -10.45 -3.85 -3.84
N ILE A 120 -10.55 -3.56 -2.54
CA ILE A 120 -10.61 -2.18 -2.02
C ILE A 120 -9.28 -1.42 -2.07
N THR A 121 -8.19 -2.10 -2.42
CA THR A 121 -6.81 -1.57 -2.32
C THR A 121 -6.60 -0.27 -3.10
N GLY A 122 -7.22 -0.10 -4.28
CA GLY A 122 -7.11 1.15 -5.04
C GLY A 122 -7.76 2.35 -4.31
N ILE A 123 -8.90 2.12 -3.67
CA ILE A 123 -9.58 3.12 -2.82
C ILE A 123 -8.73 3.40 -1.57
N LEU A 124 -8.17 2.36 -0.94
CA LEU A 124 -7.25 2.52 0.20
C LEU A 124 -6.05 3.39 -0.17
N CYS A 125 -5.47 3.23 -1.36
CA CYS A 125 -4.41 4.10 -1.85
C CYS A 125 -4.85 5.57 -1.86
N GLY A 126 -6.05 5.85 -2.41
CA GLY A 126 -6.63 7.19 -2.39
C GLY A 126 -6.81 7.75 -0.98
N LEU A 127 -7.26 6.94 -0.03
CA LEU A 127 -7.40 7.31 1.37
C LEU A 127 -6.04 7.58 2.04
N LEU A 128 -4.98 6.83 1.72
CA LEU A 128 -3.62 7.12 2.18
C LEU A 128 -3.13 8.48 1.64
N GLY A 129 -3.39 8.75 0.36
CA GLY A 129 -3.12 10.05 -0.25
C GLY A 129 -3.89 11.18 0.45
N LEU A 130 -5.17 10.97 0.74
CA LEU A 130 -6.03 11.96 1.39
C LEU A 130 -5.58 12.23 2.82
N PHE A 131 -5.21 11.18 3.55
CA PHE A 131 -4.63 11.27 4.88
C PHE A 131 -3.38 12.16 4.88
N TRP A 132 -2.42 11.86 3.98
CA TRP A 132 -1.17 12.60 3.89
C TRP A 132 -1.39 14.07 3.48
N TRP A 133 -2.20 14.30 2.44
CA TRP A 133 -2.58 15.64 2.01
C TRP A 133 -3.24 16.44 3.14
N SER A 134 -4.16 15.82 3.88
CA SER A 134 -4.89 16.47 4.98
C SER A 134 -3.97 16.85 6.14
N ILE A 135 -2.98 16.02 6.48
CA ILE A 135 -1.98 16.35 7.51
C ILE A 135 -1.18 17.59 7.10
N HIS A 136 -0.72 17.64 5.85
CA HIS A 136 0.05 18.78 5.35
C HIS A 136 -0.77 20.09 5.35
N HIS A 137 -2.07 20.00 5.11
CA HIS A 137 -2.99 21.14 5.15
C HIS A 137 -3.61 21.42 6.52
N ARG A 138 -3.15 20.70 7.57
CA ARG A 138 -3.70 20.80 8.93
C ARG A 138 -5.22 20.59 9.00
N ARG A 139 -5.79 19.82 8.07
CA ARG A 139 -7.20 19.42 8.03
C ARG A 139 -7.39 18.14 8.86
N TRP A 140 -7.22 18.26 10.17
CA TRP A 140 -7.15 17.11 11.09
C TRP A 140 -8.36 16.19 11.05
N TRP A 141 -9.56 16.74 10.86
CA TRP A 141 -10.78 15.94 10.79
C TRP A 141 -10.80 15.04 9.54
N MET A 142 -10.33 15.57 8.41
CA MET A 142 -10.27 14.83 7.16
C MET A 142 -9.15 13.79 7.20
N ALA A 143 -8.02 14.10 7.83
CA ALA A 143 -6.99 13.11 8.14
C ALA A 143 -7.56 11.99 9.04
N GLY A 144 -8.35 12.32 10.07
CA GLY A 144 -8.98 11.33 10.94
C GLY A 144 -9.97 10.42 10.20
N ILE A 145 -10.81 10.98 9.31
CA ILE A 145 -11.73 10.18 8.47
C ILE A 145 -10.94 9.27 7.52
N ALA A 146 -9.93 9.81 6.83
CA ALA A 146 -9.10 9.03 5.92
C ALA A 146 -8.35 7.90 6.66
N CYS A 147 -7.83 8.18 7.85
CA CYS A 147 -7.24 7.19 8.75
C CYS A 147 -8.24 6.08 9.11
N PHE A 148 -9.45 6.45 9.52
CA PHE A 148 -10.49 5.51 9.92
C PHE A 148 -10.90 4.57 8.78
N LEU A 149 -11.16 5.13 7.59
CA LEU A 149 -11.55 4.36 6.42
C LEU A 149 -10.39 3.48 5.92
N ALA A 150 -9.17 4.01 5.87
CA ALA A 150 -8.01 3.22 5.46
C ALA A 150 -7.73 2.07 6.43
N ALA A 151 -7.95 2.27 7.74
CA ALA A 151 -7.71 1.25 8.74
C ALA A 151 -8.60 0.00 8.61
N ALA A 152 -9.64 0.03 7.76
CA ALA A 152 -10.54 -1.09 7.53
C ALA A 152 -9.86 -2.35 7.00
N LYS A 153 -8.66 -2.21 6.39
CA LYS A 153 -7.77 -3.32 6.01
C LYS A 153 -6.49 -3.22 6.82
N PRO A 154 -6.35 -3.93 7.96
CA PRO A 154 -5.23 -3.74 8.89
C PRO A 154 -3.85 -3.93 8.26
N GLN A 155 -3.69 -4.97 7.44
CA GLN A 155 -2.41 -5.37 6.85
C GLN A 155 -1.85 -4.39 5.82
N SER A 156 -2.67 -3.50 5.26
CA SER A 156 -2.21 -2.48 4.33
C SER A 156 -2.56 -1.10 4.87
N GLY A 157 -3.83 -0.70 4.85
CA GLY A 157 -4.23 0.66 5.23
C GLY A 157 -3.76 1.08 6.64
N THR A 158 -3.97 0.26 7.69
CA THR A 158 -3.53 0.62 9.06
C THR A 158 -2.01 0.79 9.15
N ILE A 159 -1.25 -0.17 8.62
CA ILE A 159 0.22 -0.14 8.66
C ILE A 159 0.77 1.10 7.94
N PHE A 160 0.28 1.40 6.74
CA PHE A 160 0.74 2.55 5.99
C PHE A 160 0.34 3.88 6.63
N VAL A 161 -0.88 4.00 7.18
CA VAL A 161 -1.28 5.17 7.97
C VAL A 161 -0.38 5.35 9.19
N PHE A 162 -0.10 4.28 9.92
CA PHE A 162 0.79 4.32 11.09
C PHE A 162 2.20 4.80 10.71
N LEU A 163 2.80 4.23 9.65
CA LEU A 163 4.11 4.66 9.18
C LEU A 163 4.09 6.13 8.70
N LEU A 164 3.07 6.56 7.98
CA LEU A 164 2.93 7.95 7.58
C LEU A 164 2.82 8.88 8.79
N LEU A 165 2.02 8.52 9.81
CA LEU A 165 1.89 9.30 11.04
C LEU A 165 3.21 9.34 11.82
N LEU A 166 3.93 8.22 11.92
CA LEU A 166 5.23 8.12 12.57
C LEU A 166 6.25 9.05 11.88
N PHE A 167 6.29 9.03 10.56
CA PHE A 167 7.18 9.84 9.73
C PHE A 167 6.63 11.22 9.40
N SER A 168 5.49 11.65 9.93
CA SER A 168 5.03 13.03 9.78
C SER A 168 5.83 13.99 10.67
N ASN A 169 5.95 15.26 10.27
CA ASN A 169 6.53 16.34 11.11
C ASN A 169 5.50 16.92 12.10
N THR A 170 4.35 16.27 12.23
CA THR A 170 3.21 16.67 13.06
C THR A 170 3.55 16.56 14.54
N SER A 171 3.13 17.52 15.35
CA SER A 171 3.34 17.47 16.80
C SER A 171 2.57 16.31 17.43
N PHE A 172 3.02 15.81 18.59
CA PHE A 172 2.32 14.72 19.29
C PHE A 172 0.84 15.06 19.58
N ARG A 173 0.56 16.31 19.99
CA ARG A 173 -0.80 16.81 20.24
C ARG A 173 -1.70 16.71 19.00
N GLU A 174 -1.18 17.08 17.83
CA GLU A 174 -1.91 16.99 16.57
C GLU A 174 -2.08 15.53 16.13
N LYS A 175 -1.10 14.65 16.37
CA LYS A 175 -1.24 13.19 16.13
C LYS A 175 -2.40 12.62 16.95
N ILE A 176 -2.50 12.97 18.24
CA ILE A 176 -3.64 12.58 19.08
C ILE A 176 -4.95 13.13 18.52
N ARG A 177 -4.99 14.40 18.08
CA ARG A 177 -6.19 15.00 17.48
C ARG A 177 -6.68 14.25 16.24
N ILE A 178 -5.78 13.79 15.38
CA ILE A 178 -6.10 12.98 14.20
C ILE A 178 -6.74 11.64 14.63
N LEU A 179 -6.23 11.03 15.70
CA LEU A 179 -6.68 9.73 16.19
C LEU A 179 -8.03 9.74 16.92
N ILE A 180 -8.59 10.92 17.25
CA ILE A 180 -9.90 11.02 17.89
C ILE A 180 -10.99 10.42 17.00
N ILE A 181 -11.03 10.77 15.72
CA ILE A 181 -12.07 10.29 14.78
C ILE A 181 -12.02 8.77 14.58
N PRO A 182 -10.89 8.12 14.26
CA PRO A 182 -10.85 6.67 14.12
C PRO A 182 -11.18 5.97 15.43
N MET A 183 -10.79 6.52 16.59
CA MET A 183 -11.15 5.96 17.90
C MET A 183 -12.66 6.02 18.14
N VAL A 184 -13.29 7.18 17.93
CA VAL A 184 -14.74 7.35 18.06
C VAL A 184 -15.48 6.46 17.06
N GLY A 185 -15.06 6.45 15.79
CA GLY A 185 -15.65 5.61 14.76
C GLY A 185 -15.53 4.12 15.07
N PHE A 186 -14.41 3.68 15.63
CA PHE A 186 -14.21 2.30 16.08
C PHE A 186 -15.14 1.96 17.25
N ILE A 187 -15.23 2.82 18.28
CA ILE A 187 -16.16 2.62 19.41
C ILE A 187 -17.61 2.56 18.90
N VAL A 188 -18.02 3.48 18.04
CA VAL A 188 -19.34 3.47 17.40
C VAL A 188 -19.56 2.16 16.65
N SER A 189 -18.56 1.66 15.91
CA SER A 189 -18.69 0.36 15.23
C SER A 189 -18.90 -0.81 16.19
N LEU A 190 -18.30 -0.79 17.38
CA LEU A 190 -18.52 -1.81 18.41
C LEU A 190 -19.90 -1.72 19.05
N LEU A 191 -20.48 -0.52 19.14
CA LEU A 191 -21.83 -0.32 19.65
C LEU A 191 -22.89 -0.80 18.65
N PHE A 192 -22.71 -0.51 17.36
CA PHE A 192 -23.66 -0.91 16.31
C PHE A 192 -23.50 -2.38 15.89
N TYR A 193 -22.29 -2.94 15.98
CA TYR A 193 -21.99 -4.31 15.57
C TYR A 193 -21.29 -5.09 16.68
N PRO A 194 -21.93 -5.31 17.84
CA PRO A 194 -21.27 -5.95 18.98
C PRO A 194 -20.70 -7.32 18.58
N GLY A 195 -19.43 -7.56 18.90
CA GLY A 195 -18.75 -8.83 18.64
C GLY A 195 -18.14 -9.01 17.25
N TRP A 196 -18.24 -8.03 16.34
CA TRP A 196 -17.72 -8.19 14.96
C TRP A 196 -16.23 -8.57 14.88
N ILE A 197 -15.42 -8.12 15.84
CA ILE A 197 -14.00 -8.50 15.95
C ILE A 197 -13.86 -10.00 16.20
N LEU A 198 -14.62 -10.54 17.15
CA LEU A 198 -14.61 -11.97 17.47
C LEU A 198 -15.10 -12.81 16.28
N GLU A 199 -16.07 -12.28 15.53
CA GLU A 199 -16.59 -12.92 14.31
C GLU A 199 -15.55 -12.97 13.18
N ILE A 200 -14.75 -11.92 12.99
CA ILE A 200 -13.63 -11.97 12.05
C ILE A 200 -12.56 -12.96 12.53
N LEU A 201 -12.23 -12.94 13.83
CA LEU A 201 -11.22 -13.84 14.39
C LEU A 201 -11.64 -15.31 14.33
N SER A 202 -12.92 -15.63 14.51
CA SER A 202 -13.43 -17.00 14.41
C SER A 202 -13.32 -17.57 12.99
N ARG A 203 -13.36 -16.70 11.97
CA ARG A 203 -13.21 -17.06 10.56
C ARG A 203 -11.77 -17.05 10.03
N ARG A 204 -10.77 -16.76 10.87
CA ARG A 204 -9.36 -16.64 10.42
C ARG A 204 -8.85 -17.86 9.64
N GLY A 205 -9.38 -19.06 9.91
CA GLY A 205 -9.02 -20.29 9.20
C GLY A 205 -9.57 -20.39 7.77
N ALA A 206 -10.57 -19.57 7.42
CA ALA A 206 -11.16 -19.51 6.08
C ALA A 206 -10.49 -18.46 5.18
N VAL A 207 -9.48 -17.74 5.67
CA VAL A 207 -8.77 -16.73 4.89
C VAL A 207 -8.00 -17.41 3.76
N TYR A 208 -8.21 -16.96 2.53
CA TYR A 208 -7.46 -17.43 1.38
C TYR A 208 -6.00 -16.95 1.43
N THR A 209 -5.07 -17.87 1.71
CA THR A 209 -3.64 -17.58 1.90
C THR A 209 -2.78 -17.78 0.67
N ALA A 210 -3.30 -18.31 -0.45
CA ALA A 210 -2.44 -18.64 -1.60
C ALA A 210 -1.78 -17.39 -2.22
N GLY A 211 -2.45 -16.25 -2.14
CA GLY A 211 -1.91 -14.95 -2.57
C GLY A 211 -1.03 -14.24 -1.54
N ASN A 212 -0.67 -14.88 -0.42
CA ASN A 212 0.18 -14.28 0.62
C ASN A 212 1.63 -14.19 0.14
N ILE A 213 2.20 -12.98 0.12
CA ILE A 213 3.59 -12.73 -0.29
C ILE A 213 4.53 -12.51 0.90
N SER A 214 4.01 -12.50 2.12
CA SER A 214 4.83 -12.24 3.31
C SER A 214 5.85 -13.36 3.52
N LEU A 215 7.04 -13.00 4.02
CA LEU A 215 8.03 -14.00 4.43
C LEU A 215 7.63 -14.70 5.74
N TRP A 216 6.67 -14.15 6.49
CA TRP A 216 6.12 -14.77 7.70
C TRP A 216 5.64 -16.20 7.48
N GLN A 217 5.10 -16.52 6.30
CA GLN A 217 4.63 -17.88 6.02
C GLN A 217 5.75 -18.94 6.01
N TRP A 218 7.01 -18.53 5.81
CA TRP A 218 8.16 -19.43 5.78
C TRP A 218 9.03 -19.34 7.04
N ILE A 219 9.24 -18.13 7.58
CA ILE A 219 10.13 -17.89 8.73
C ILE A 219 9.43 -17.35 9.97
N GLY A 220 8.10 -17.23 9.94
CA GLY A 220 7.28 -16.80 11.07
C GLY A 220 7.66 -15.41 11.61
N PRO A 221 7.60 -15.23 12.94
CA PRO A 221 7.94 -13.97 13.61
C PRO A 221 9.36 -13.45 13.33
N TRP A 222 10.29 -14.32 12.92
CA TRP A 222 11.66 -13.92 12.57
C TRP A 222 11.71 -12.97 11.38
N ALA A 223 10.68 -12.94 10.52
CA ALA A 223 10.58 -11.96 9.44
C ALA A 223 10.60 -10.51 9.95
N MET A 224 10.18 -10.26 11.20
CA MET A 224 10.22 -8.92 11.81
C MET A 224 11.64 -8.37 11.94
N LEU A 225 12.67 -9.23 11.95
CA LEU A 225 14.08 -8.81 11.96
C LEU A 225 14.47 -8.02 10.70
N LEU A 226 13.72 -8.13 9.60
CA LEU A 226 13.92 -7.32 8.39
C LEU A 226 13.71 -5.82 8.61
N SER A 227 13.04 -5.43 9.69
CA SER A 227 12.90 -4.02 10.08
C SER A 227 14.19 -3.44 10.69
N LEU A 228 15.06 -4.27 11.28
CA LEU A 228 16.25 -3.81 12.00
C LEU A 228 17.22 -3.03 11.09
N PRO A 229 17.58 -3.50 9.88
CA PRO A 229 18.43 -2.73 8.98
C PRO A 229 17.88 -1.34 8.69
N ALA A 230 16.57 -1.20 8.47
CA ALA A 230 15.93 0.08 8.20
C ALA A 230 15.98 1.04 9.41
N LEU A 231 15.96 0.50 10.64
CA LEU A 231 16.04 1.28 11.87
C LEU A 231 17.46 1.73 12.21
N VAL A 232 18.46 0.88 11.99
CA VAL A 232 19.85 1.12 12.42
C VAL A 232 20.67 1.89 11.39
N ILE A 233 20.42 1.68 10.09
CA ILE A 233 21.21 2.32 9.04
C ILE A 233 20.86 3.83 8.96
N PRO A 234 21.86 4.71 8.84
CA PRO A 234 21.66 6.15 8.68
C PRO A 234 21.13 6.48 7.27
N ALA A 235 19.85 6.20 7.03
CA ALA A 235 19.16 6.53 5.79
C ALA A 235 18.39 7.85 5.90
N THR A 236 18.14 8.50 4.75
CA THR A 236 17.24 9.65 4.72
C THR A 236 15.83 9.26 5.16
N LYS A 237 15.04 10.23 5.65
CA LYS A 237 13.66 9.99 6.12
C LYS A 237 12.80 9.23 5.09
N GLN A 238 12.95 9.56 3.81
CA GLN A 238 12.24 8.89 2.70
C GLN A 238 12.72 7.46 2.49
N GLN A 239 14.03 7.24 2.40
CA GLN A 239 14.58 5.88 2.24
C GLN A 239 14.19 4.98 3.41
N ARG A 240 14.26 5.50 4.65
CA ARG A 240 13.86 4.77 5.85
C ARG A 240 12.37 4.41 5.84
N PHE A 241 11.50 5.33 5.44
CA PHE A 241 10.07 5.07 5.30
C PHE A 241 9.79 3.95 4.29
N LEU A 242 10.42 4.00 3.11
CA LEU A 242 10.25 2.97 2.07
C LEU A 242 10.78 1.62 2.53
N ALA A 243 11.97 1.60 3.14
CA ALA A 243 12.59 0.39 3.68
C ALA A 243 11.72 -0.24 4.77
N LEU A 244 11.19 0.54 5.72
CA LEU A 244 10.29 0.03 6.75
C LEU A 244 8.97 -0.45 6.16
N SER A 245 8.39 0.27 5.20
CA SER A 245 7.16 -0.15 4.52
C SER A 245 7.34 -1.51 3.85
N ALA A 246 8.44 -1.69 3.12
CA ALA A 246 8.79 -2.95 2.48
C ALA A 246 9.05 -4.07 3.51
N ALA A 247 9.78 -3.78 4.59
CA ALA A 247 10.00 -4.72 5.67
C ALA A 247 8.68 -5.16 6.32
N TRP A 248 7.72 -4.24 6.53
CA TRP A 248 6.41 -4.57 7.07
C TRP A 248 5.59 -5.48 6.15
N VAL A 249 5.55 -5.18 4.85
CA VAL A 249 4.93 -6.06 3.85
C VAL A 249 5.47 -7.49 3.93
N LEU A 250 6.78 -7.63 4.15
CA LEU A 250 7.46 -8.92 4.28
C LEU A 250 7.29 -9.62 5.64
N SER A 251 6.88 -8.91 6.69
CA SER A 251 6.98 -9.39 8.08
C SER A 251 5.66 -9.50 8.83
N ILE A 252 4.54 -9.18 8.20
CA ILE A 252 3.22 -9.43 8.81
C ILE A 252 2.68 -10.81 8.45
N PRO A 253 1.78 -11.42 9.24
CA PRO A 253 1.27 -12.76 8.97
C PRO A 253 0.63 -12.96 7.59
N TYR A 254 0.01 -11.90 7.05
CA TYR A 254 -0.67 -11.93 5.77
C TYR A 254 -0.57 -10.59 5.06
N PHE A 255 -0.02 -10.59 3.84
CA PHE A 255 -0.08 -9.47 2.91
C PHE A 255 -0.33 -10.02 1.51
N SER A 256 -1.41 -9.60 0.84
CA SER A 256 -1.77 -10.16 -0.46
C SER A 256 -0.99 -9.51 -1.60
N LEU A 257 -0.81 -10.24 -2.71
CA LEU A 257 -0.14 -9.71 -3.90
C LEU A 257 -0.77 -8.40 -4.42
N PRO A 258 -2.10 -8.25 -4.55
CA PRO A 258 -2.69 -6.99 -5.02
C PRO A 258 -2.45 -5.81 -4.04
N ASP A 259 -2.27 -6.09 -2.75
CA ASP A 259 -1.97 -5.06 -1.76
C ASP A 259 -0.62 -4.37 -1.98
N LEU A 260 0.29 -4.96 -2.78
CA LEU A 260 1.56 -4.30 -3.16
C LEU A 260 1.34 -2.97 -3.90
N LEU A 261 0.16 -2.75 -4.47
CA LEU A 261 -0.21 -1.48 -5.06
C LEU A 261 -0.02 -0.30 -4.08
N THR A 262 -0.18 -0.52 -2.76
CA THR A 262 0.09 0.51 -1.76
C THR A 262 1.56 0.89 -1.66
N LEU A 263 2.51 0.03 -2.07
CA LEU A 263 3.91 0.41 -2.19
C LEU A 263 4.18 1.23 -3.47
N PHE A 264 3.43 0.95 -4.54
CA PHE A 264 3.69 1.54 -5.86
C PHE A 264 3.20 2.98 -6.02
N ILE A 265 2.34 3.45 -5.13
CA ILE A 265 2.00 4.88 -5.04
C ILE A 265 3.16 5.75 -4.50
N PHE A 266 4.16 5.15 -3.87
CA PHE A 266 5.32 5.87 -3.37
C PHE A 266 6.40 6.04 -4.46
N PRO A 267 7.40 6.91 -4.26
CA PRO A 267 8.53 7.08 -5.19
C PRO A 267 9.48 5.87 -5.14
N VAL A 268 9.01 4.73 -5.68
CA VAL A 268 9.80 3.52 -5.92
C VAL A 268 10.37 3.55 -7.34
N GLU A 269 11.50 2.88 -7.53
CA GLU A 269 12.10 2.76 -8.85
C GLU A 269 11.27 1.85 -9.77
N ILE A 270 11.53 1.95 -11.09
CA ILE A 270 10.77 1.20 -12.10
C ILE A 270 10.95 -0.32 -11.96
N ALA A 271 12.13 -0.79 -11.54
CA ALA A 271 12.46 -2.21 -11.47
C ALA A 271 11.51 -3.00 -10.55
N PRO A 272 11.24 -2.59 -9.29
CA PRO A 272 10.19 -3.19 -8.46
C PRO A 272 8.81 -3.29 -9.13
N ILE A 273 8.40 -2.27 -9.90
CA ILE A 273 7.09 -2.26 -10.57
C ILE A 273 7.05 -3.27 -11.72
N LEU A 274 8.12 -3.35 -12.53
CA LEU A 274 8.22 -4.32 -13.62
C LEU A 274 8.29 -5.76 -13.10
N LEU A 275 8.99 -6.00 -11.99
CA LEU A 275 8.96 -7.30 -11.31
C LEU A 275 7.56 -7.64 -10.75
N GLY A 276 6.68 -6.64 -10.62
CA GLY A 276 5.25 -6.80 -10.34
C GLY A 276 4.53 -7.78 -11.26
N TYR A 277 4.98 -7.94 -12.50
CA TYR A 277 4.40 -8.86 -13.49
C TYR A 277 4.91 -10.29 -13.38
N LEU A 278 6.02 -10.53 -12.66
CA LEU A 278 6.62 -11.86 -12.54
C LEU A 278 5.61 -12.91 -12.05
N PRO A 279 4.78 -12.67 -11.02
CA PRO A 279 3.72 -13.60 -10.63
C PRO A 279 2.75 -13.96 -11.75
N GLY A 280 2.36 -12.99 -12.59
CA GLY A 280 1.45 -13.21 -13.72
C GLY A 280 2.08 -14.08 -14.80
N ILE A 281 3.36 -13.86 -15.10
CA ILE A 281 4.13 -14.68 -16.05
C ILE A 281 4.28 -16.12 -15.52
N LEU A 282 4.64 -16.25 -14.23
CA LEU A 282 4.84 -17.54 -13.58
C LEU A 282 3.54 -18.33 -13.36
N MET A 283 2.38 -17.68 -13.44
CA MET A 283 1.07 -18.32 -13.23
C MET A 283 0.81 -19.45 -14.24
N GLN A 284 1.37 -19.37 -15.45
CA GLN A 284 1.25 -20.42 -16.47
C GLN A 284 1.95 -21.72 -16.07
N PHE A 285 2.98 -21.65 -15.22
CA PHE A 285 3.80 -22.79 -14.83
C PHE A 285 3.47 -23.30 -13.43
N PHE A 286 3.13 -22.39 -12.51
CA PHE A 286 2.96 -22.68 -11.09
C PHE A 286 1.55 -22.42 -10.56
N GLY A 287 0.61 -21.98 -11.40
CA GLY A 287 -0.75 -21.63 -10.98
C GLY A 287 -0.76 -20.51 -9.94
N PHE A 288 -1.70 -20.55 -8.99
CA PHE A 288 -1.84 -19.52 -7.95
C PHE A 288 -0.63 -19.41 -7.01
N GLU A 289 0.17 -20.47 -6.86
CA GLU A 289 1.39 -20.45 -6.06
C GLU A 289 2.43 -19.45 -6.60
N SER A 290 2.35 -19.09 -7.89
CA SER A 290 3.19 -18.06 -8.49
C SER A 290 3.06 -16.70 -7.80
N GLN A 291 1.93 -16.43 -7.14
CA GLN A 291 1.70 -15.17 -6.42
C GLN A 291 2.73 -14.94 -5.32
N LYS A 292 3.23 -16.02 -4.69
CA LYS A 292 4.24 -15.95 -3.65
C LYS A 292 5.52 -15.28 -4.14
N ALA A 293 5.89 -15.39 -5.42
CA ALA A 293 7.05 -14.72 -6.00
C ALA A 293 7.00 -13.18 -5.86
N GLY A 294 5.83 -12.61 -5.56
CA GLY A 294 5.67 -11.19 -5.23
C GLY A 294 6.52 -10.72 -4.04
N PHE A 295 7.02 -11.61 -3.16
CA PHE A 295 7.91 -11.23 -2.06
C PHE A 295 9.22 -10.57 -2.54
N VAL A 296 9.65 -10.85 -3.78
CA VAL A 296 10.87 -10.29 -4.38
C VAL A 296 10.78 -8.77 -4.50
N ILE A 297 9.59 -8.22 -4.71
CA ILE A 297 9.36 -6.79 -4.91
C ILE A 297 9.73 -5.96 -3.67
N PRO A 298 9.13 -6.20 -2.49
CA PRO A 298 9.53 -5.49 -1.27
C PRO A 298 10.97 -5.82 -0.85
N LEU A 299 11.50 -7.03 -1.11
CA LEU A 299 12.92 -7.32 -0.86
C LEU A 299 13.83 -6.42 -1.71
N LEU A 300 13.50 -6.22 -2.99
CA LEU A 300 14.25 -5.34 -3.86
C LEU A 300 14.15 -3.88 -3.40
N ILE A 301 12.96 -3.40 -3.03
CA ILE A 301 12.79 -2.04 -2.47
C ILE A 301 13.65 -1.86 -1.21
N LEU A 302 13.67 -2.86 -0.31
CA LEU A 302 14.49 -2.84 0.89
C LEU A 302 15.98 -2.77 0.54
N ALA A 303 16.45 -3.62 -0.37
CA ALA A 303 17.84 -3.66 -0.81
C ALA A 303 18.27 -2.34 -1.46
N MET A 304 17.48 -1.79 -2.39
CA MET A 304 17.82 -0.55 -3.11
C MET A 304 17.91 0.67 -2.19
N ASN A 305 17.11 0.72 -1.12
CA ASN A 305 17.13 1.83 -0.17
C ASN A 305 18.26 1.73 0.88
N LEU A 306 18.79 0.53 1.15
CA LEU A 306 19.75 0.29 2.23
C LEU A 306 21.16 -0.08 1.74
N LEU A 307 21.30 -0.80 0.63
CA LEU A 307 22.58 -1.28 0.09
C LEU A 307 23.60 -0.16 -0.21
N PRO A 308 23.21 1.01 -0.76
CA PRO A 308 24.17 2.09 -1.01
C PRO A 308 24.97 2.52 0.23
N HIS A 309 24.34 2.49 1.42
CA HIS A 309 24.99 2.86 2.68
C HIS A 309 26.06 1.87 3.12
N PHE A 310 25.87 0.58 2.82
CA PHE A 310 26.87 -0.46 3.09
C PHE A 310 28.06 -0.39 2.12
N LEU A 311 27.82 0.00 0.87
CA LEU A 311 28.87 0.11 -0.14
C LEU A 311 29.72 1.37 0.09
N GLN A 312 29.10 2.49 0.46
CA GLN A 312 29.81 3.75 0.73
C GLN A 312 30.66 3.69 1.99
N SER A 313 30.21 3.03 3.06
CA SER A 313 30.99 2.90 4.29
C SER A 313 32.32 2.17 4.06
N LYS A 314 32.30 1.11 3.23
CA LYS A 314 33.51 0.37 2.84
C LYS A 314 34.45 1.22 1.98
N ALA A 315 33.93 2.00 1.03
CA ALA A 315 34.74 2.88 0.20
C ALA A 315 35.41 4.00 1.03
N ALA A 316 34.66 4.61 1.95
CA ALA A 316 35.19 5.62 2.87
C ALA A 316 36.27 5.03 3.79
N GLN A 317 36.04 3.84 4.35
CA GLN A 317 37.05 3.13 5.14
C GLN A 317 38.30 2.75 4.34
N LYS A 318 38.15 2.35 3.07
CA LYS A 318 39.28 2.05 2.19
C LYS A 318 40.12 3.30 1.91
N LYS A 319 39.48 4.47 1.73
CA LYS A 319 40.18 5.75 1.53
C LYS A 319 40.95 6.20 2.77
N LEU A 320 40.45 5.89 3.98
CA LEU A 320 41.15 6.15 5.25
C LEU A 320 42.30 5.18 5.54
N ARG A 321 42.32 3.99 4.92
CA ARG A 321 43.36 2.97 5.11
C ARG A 321 44.48 3.02 4.09
N LEU A 322 44.35 3.81 3.02
CA LEU A 322 45.48 4.05 2.14
C LEU A 322 46.49 4.89 2.92
N PRO A 323 47.73 4.40 3.16
CA PRO A 323 48.75 5.18 3.85
C PRO A 323 48.87 6.51 3.12
N ALA A 324 48.94 7.62 3.87
CA ALA A 324 49.19 8.92 3.29
C ALA A 324 50.40 8.78 2.37
N ALA A 325 50.16 8.84 1.06
CA ALA A 325 51.21 8.77 0.06
C ALA A 325 52.05 10.04 0.22
N GLY A 326 53.02 9.99 1.13
CA GLY A 326 53.66 11.19 1.64
C GLY A 326 54.34 11.08 3.01
N GLU A 327 54.26 9.95 3.74
CA GLU A 327 55.28 9.68 4.76
C GLU A 327 56.61 9.40 4.06
N GLN A 328 57.27 10.50 3.68
CA GLN A 328 58.69 10.54 3.35
C GLN A 328 59.42 9.94 4.55
N LYS A 329 60.00 8.76 4.36
CA LYS A 329 60.97 8.23 5.33
C LYS A 329 62.03 9.31 5.53
N PRO A 330 62.34 9.71 6.78
CA PRO A 330 63.46 10.61 7.01
C PRO A 330 64.72 9.95 6.45
N ASN A 331 65.41 10.68 5.55
CA ASN A 331 66.73 10.28 5.08
C ASN A 331 67.67 10.38 6.28
N ASN A 332 68.17 9.24 6.74
CA ASN A 332 69.30 9.14 7.68
C ASN A 332 70.61 9.04 6.90
#